data_AF-A0A7J5WLG7-F1
#
_entry.id   AF-A0A7J5WLG7-F1
#
_cell.length_a   1.000
_cell.length_b   1.000
_cell.length_c   1.000
_cell.angle_alpha   90.00
_cell.angle_beta   90.00
_cell.angle_gamma   90.00
#
_symmetry.space_group_name_H-M   'P 1'
#
loop_
_entity.id
_entity.type
_entity.pdbx_description
1 polymer ?
#
loop_
_entity_poly.entity_id
_entity_poly.type
_entity_poly.pdbx_seq_one_letter_code
_entity_poly.pdbx_strand_id
1 'polypeptide(L)'
;MKLLNTASYKNGALLSSGLGIMLIVLSLLGGKIELFLLLNEDLGIAADYFFHYLTYLGDGIIWVPLAVFIFIYKKQLFPLLLATIIFSTLIVQGSKQFVFPNEARPAATITNLTQIHTVEGVELHHSNSFPSGHNTTAFSVYLILSYV
;
A
#
# COMPACT_ATOMS: atom_id res chain seq x y z
N MET A 1 27.09 1.77 10.31
CA MET A 1 25.97 1.55 9.37
C MET A 1 25.78 0.04 9.24
N LYS A 2 24.65 -0.53 9.68
CA LYS A 2 24.35 -1.94 9.40
C LYS A 2 24.17 -2.10 7.89
N LEU A 3 24.70 -3.19 7.34
CA LEU A 3 24.55 -3.52 5.92
C LEU A 3 23.10 -3.97 5.67
N LEU A 4 22.52 -3.52 4.56
CA LEU A 4 21.23 -3.98 4.05
C LEU A 4 21.18 -5.52 4.05
N ASN A 5 20.10 -6.10 4.57
CA ASN A 5 19.84 -7.52 4.39
C ASN A 5 19.53 -7.78 2.91
N THR A 6 20.58 -8.08 2.15
CA THR A 6 20.48 -8.25 0.70
C THR A 6 19.61 -9.43 0.29
N ALA A 7 19.50 -10.47 1.13
CA ALA A 7 18.63 -11.61 0.87
C ALA A 7 17.15 -11.21 0.97
N SER A 8 16.75 -10.58 2.08
CA SER A 8 15.39 -10.06 2.25
C SER A 8 15.05 -9.04 1.17
N TYR A 9 15.95 -8.09 0.89
CA TYR A 9 15.75 -7.11 -0.17
C TYR A 9 15.51 -7.76 -1.54
N LYS A 10 16.36 -8.69 -1.95
CA LYS A 10 16.23 -9.39 -3.25
C LYS A 10 14.93 -10.17 -3.35
N ASN A 11 14.58 -10.92 -2.31
CA ASN A 11 13.34 -11.71 -2.29
C ASN A 11 12.11 -10.81 -2.38
N GLY A 12 12.07 -9.75 -1.57
CA GLY A 12 10.98 -8.77 -1.59
C GLY A 12 10.85 -8.10 -2.94
N ALA A 13 11.96 -7.63 -3.52
CA ALA A 13 11.97 -6.98 -4.82
C ALA A 13 11.51 -7.91 -5.95
N LEU A 14 11.95 -9.19 -5.94
CA LEU A 14 11.54 -10.17 -6.93
C LEU A 14 10.03 -10.46 -6.83
N LEU A 15 9.53 -10.71 -5.62
CA LEU A 15 8.11 -11.00 -5.39
C LEU A 15 7.23 -9.80 -5.74
N SER A 16 7.58 -8.61 -5.27
CA SER A 16 6.80 -7.40 -5.52
C SER A 16 6.78 -7.02 -7.00
N SER A 17 7.92 -7.13 -7.68
CA SER A 17 8.01 -6.82 -9.12
C SER A 17 7.26 -7.86 -9.94
N GLY A 18 7.39 -9.15 -9.59
CA GLY A 18 6.65 -10.23 -10.25
C GLY A 18 5.14 -10.07 -10.12
N LEU A 19 4.64 -9.86 -8.90
CA LEU A 19 3.22 -9.61 -8.64
C LEU A 19 2.74 -8.31 -9.29
N GLY A 20 3.53 -7.24 -9.22
CA GLY A 20 3.20 -5.96 -9.86
C GLY A 20 3.08 -6.07 -11.37
N ILE A 21 4.03 -6.71 -12.03
CA ILE A 21 3.99 -6.97 -13.48
C ILE A 21 2.77 -7.83 -13.82
N MET A 22 2.52 -8.89 -13.06
CA MET A 22 1.35 -9.74 -13.25
C MET A 22 0.04 -8.95 -13.18
N LEU A 23 -0.14 -8.12 -12.14
CA LEU A 23 -1.33 -7.28 -11.99
C LEU A 23 -1.48 -6.26 -13.11
N ILE A 24 -0.38 -5.66 -13.57
CA ILE A 24 -0.40 -4.74 -14.72
C ILE A 24 -0.83 -5.48 -15.98
N VAL A 25 -0.26 -6.65 -16.26
CA VAL A 25 -0.62 -7.45 -17.43
C VAL A 25 -2.09 -7.87 -17.38
N LEU A 26 -2.57 -8.39 -16.25
CA LEU A 26 -3.98 -8.74 -16.07
C LEU A 26 -4.90 -7.52 -16.26
N SER A 27 -4.51 -6.36 -15.73
CA SER A 27 -5.28 -5.13 -15.89
C SER A 27 -5.32 -4.65 -17.35
N LEU A 28 -4.25 -4.85 -18.11
CA LEU A 28 -4.19 -4.47 -19.53
C LEU A 28 -5.00 -5.41 -20.42
N LEU A 29 -5.07 -6.70 -20.06
CA LEU A 29 -5.80 -7.71 -20.83
C LEU A 29 -7.30 -7.73 -20.50
N GLY A 30 -7.65 -7.62 -19.21
CA GLY A 30 -9.03 -7.78 -18.73
C GLY A 30 -9.76 -6.48 -18.40
N GLY A 31 -9.04 -5.36 -18.26
CA GLY A 31 -9.58 -4.10 -17.80
C GLY A 31 -9.44 -3.89 -16.29
N LYS A 32 -9.46 -2.62 -15.87
CA LYS A 32 -9.23 -2.23 -14.46
C LYS A 32 -10.40 -2.58 -13.55
N ILE A 33 -11.63 -2.46 -14.05
CA ILE A 33 -12.85 -2.68 -13.25
C ILE A 33 -13.10 -4.17 -13.07
N GLU A 34 -12.90 -4.94 -14.13
CA GLU A 34 -13.03 -6.39 -14.16
C GLU A 34 -12.00 -7.03 -13.22
N LEU A 35 -10.75 -6.57 -13.27
CA LEU A 35 -9.72 -7.02 -12.33
C LEU A 35 -10.04 -6.61 -10.89
N PHE A 36 -10.57 -5.40 -10.66
CA PHE A 36 -11.00 -4.97 -9.33
C PHE A 36 -12.11 -5.89 -8.79
N LEU A 37 -13.16 -6.15 -9.59
CA LEU A 37 -14.27 -7.00 -9.18
C LEU A 37 -13.82 -8.44 -8.91
N LEU A 38 -12.91 -8.99 -9.74
CA LEU A 38 -12.30 -10.30 -9.52
C LEU A 38 -11.52 -10.37 -8.19
N LEU A 39 -10.82 -9.31 -7.82
CA LEU A 39 -10.05 -9.25 -6.58
C LEU A 39 -10.89 -8.86 -5.36
N ASN A 40 -12.11 -8.37 -5.57
CA ASN A 40 -13.05 -7.90 -4.56
C ASN A 40 -14.22 -8.89 -4.38
N GLU A 41 -13.99 -10.17 -4.65
CA GLU A 41 -14.96 -11.23 -4.33
C GLU A 41 -15.10 -11.41 -2.81
N ASP A 42 -16.28 -11.87 -2.37
CA ASP A 42 -16.52 -12.23 -0.97
C ASP A 42 -15.81 -13.55 -0.65
N LEU A 43 -14.69 -13.43 0.05
CA LEU A 43 -13.88 -14.57 0.53
C LEU A 43 -14.31 -15.04 1.93
N GLY A 44 -15.40 -14.49 2.47
CA GLY A 44 -15.98 -14.82 3.76
C GLY A 44 -15.42 -14.00 4.92
N ILE A 45 -16.11 -14.07 6.05
CA ILE A 45 -15.85 -13.23 7.23
C ILE A 45 -14.42 -13.31 7.79
N ALA A 46 -13.75 -14.45 7.64
CA ALA A 46 -12.37 -14.60 8.06
C ALA A 46 -11.42 -13.73 7.22
N ALA A 47 -11.66 -13.64 5.92
CA ALA A 47 -10.90 -12.76 5.03
C ALA A 47 -11.19 -11.29 5.31
N ASP A 48 -12.46 -10.95 5.60
CA ASP A 48 -12.85 -9.59 5.99
C ASP A 48 -12.09 -9.11 7.22
N TYR A 49 -12.09 -9.91 8.30
CA TYR A 49 -11.31 -9.58 9.50
C TYR A 49 -9.82 -9.50 9.20
N PHE A 50 -9.28 -10.44 8.42
CA PHE A 50 -7.86 -10.45 8.08
C PHE A 50 -7.47 -9.16 7.34
N PHE A 51 -8.15 -8.80 6.25
CA PHE A 51 -7.83 -7.60 5.47
C PHE A 51 -8.14 -6.31 6.20
N HIS A 52 -9.21 -6.27 7.00
CA HIS A 52 -9.55 -5.13 7.86
C HIS A 52 -8.40 -4.77 8.80
N TYR A 53 -7.79 -5.75 9.47
CA TYR A 53 -6.66 -5.47 10.36
C TYR A 53 -5.33 -5.34 9.63
N LEU A 54 -5.12 -6.10 8.55
CA LEU A 54 -3.88 -6.06 7.78
C LEU A 54 -3.64 -4.69 7.15
N THR A 55 -4.70 -3.99 6.70
CA THR A 55 -4.56 -2.68 6.05
C THR A 55 -3.85 -1.64 6.93
N TYR A 56 -4.00 -1.72 8.25
CA TYR A 56 -3.33 -0.80 9.18
C TYR A 56 -1.80 -0.92 9.18
N LEU A 57 -1.23 -2.01 8.66
CA LEU A 57 0.23 -2.13 8.45
C LEU A 57 0.72 -1.23 7.30
N GLY A 58 -0.17 -0.80 6.41
CA GLY A 58 0.07 0.22 5.39
C GLY A 58 -0.46 1.61 5.77
N ASP A 59 -1.20 1.75 6.87
CA ASP A 59 -1.72 3.06 7.27
C ASP A 59 -0.60 3.96 7.83
N GLY A 60 -0.75 5.27 7.73
CA GLY A 60 0.21 6.25 8.24
C GLY A 60 0.49 6.12 9.75
N ILE A 61 -0.44 5.55 10.53
CA ILE A 61 -0.23 5.31 11.96
C ILE A 61 0.95 4.36 12.23
N ILE A 62 1.29 3.48 11.29
CA ILE A 62 2.40 2.52 11.45
C ILE A 62 3.76 3.20 11.64
N TRP A 63 3.90 4.46 11.19
CA TRP A 63 5.12 5.23 11.37
C TRP A 63 5.44 5.50 12.84
N VAL A 64 4.43 5.59 13.71
CA VAL A 64 4.62 5.88 15.14
C VAL A 64 5.34 4.73 15.87
N PRO A 65 4.83 3.49 15.90
CA PRO A 65 5.53 2.39 16.54
C PRO A 65 6.87 2.08 15.87
N LEU A 66 6.98 2.25 14.54
CA LEU A 66 8.26 2.08 13.84
C LEU A 66 9.29 3.12 14.28
N ALA A 67 8.89 4.39 14.44
CA ALA A 67 9.77 5.45 14.93
C ALA A 67 10.26 5.18 16.35
N VAL A 68 9.37 4.74 17.24
CA VAL A 68 9.73 4.33 18.61
C VAL A 68 10.73 3.16 18.58
N PHE A 69 10.45 2.12 17.80
CA PHE A 69 11.34 0.97 17.65
C PHE A 69 12.73 1.38 17.12
N ILE A 70 12.79 2.17 16.06
CA ILE A 70 14.06 2.65 15.47
C ILE A 70 14.80 3.55 16.46
N PHE A 71 14.11 4.44 17.16
CA PHE A 71 14.74 5.32 18.14
C PHE A 71 15.42 4.54 19.28
N ILE A 72 14.76 3.51 19.79
CA ILE A 72 15.29 2.68 20.90
C ILE A 72 16.41 1.75 20.42
N TYR A 73 16.21 1.02 19.33
CA TYR A 73 17.09 -0.09 18.95
C TYR A 73 18.05 0.20 17.80
N LYS A 74 17.77 1.23 16.98
CA LYS A 74 18.46 1.50 15.70
C LYS A 74 18.60 3.00 15.42
N LYS A 75 18.87 3.83 16.43
CA LYS A 75 18.85 5.31 16.32
C LYS A 75 19.60 5.88 15.11
N GLN A 76 20.67 5.22 14.67
CA GLN A 76 21.41 5.57 13.45
C GLN A 76 20.57 5.56 12.15
N LEU A 77 19.46 4.82 12.09
CA LEU A 77 18.52 4.77 10.97
C LEU A 77 17.44 5.85 11.05
N PHE A 78 17.40 6.65 12.11
CA PHE A 78 16.37 7.67 12.29
C PHE A 78 16.37 8.75 11.17
N PRO A 79 17.52 9.23 10.67
CA PRO A 79 17.54 10.12 9.50
C PRO A 79 16.98 9.47 8.24
N LEU A 80 17.24 8.18 8.03
CA LEU A 80 16.69 7.42 6.92
C LEU A 80 15.16 7.30 7.05
N LEU A 81 14.66 6.97 8.24
CA LEU A 81 13.23 6.92 8.53
C LEU A 81 12.54 8.26 8.20
N LEU A 82 13.07 9.37 8.70
CA LEU A 82 12.50 10.71 8.43
C LEU A 82 12.51 11.04 6.95
N ALA A 83 13.63 10.80 6.26
CA ALA A 83 13.72 11.00 4.82
C ALA A 83 12.67 10.15 4.08
N THR A 84 12.53 8.88 4.44
CA THR A 84 11.53 7.99 3.83
C THR A 84 10.10 8.50 4.05
N ILE A 85 9.73 8.92 5.25
CA ILE A 85 8.39 9.47 5.53
C ILE A 85 8.14 10.72 4.67
N ILE A 86 9.10 11.65 4.64
CA ILE A 86 8.98 12.91 3.89
C ILE A 86 8.86 12.63 2.40
N PHE A 87 9.81 11.90 1.82
CA PHE A 87 9.83 11.67 0.37
C PHE A 87 8.67 10.80 -0.09
N SER A 88 8.30 9.75 0.64
CA SER A 88 7.14 8.91 0.28
C SER A 88 5.84 9.73 0.30
N THR A 89 5.64 10.55 1.33
CA THR A 89 4.45 11.42 1.44
C THR A 89 4.44 12.46 0.33
N LEU A 90 5.56 13.14 0.08
CA LEU A 90 5.65 14.16 -0.97
C LEU A 90 5.41 13.56 -2.35
N ILE A 91 5.97 12.38 -2.65
CA ILE A 91 5.77 11.71 -3.94
C ILE A 91 4.31 11.30 -4.09
N VAL A 92 3.70 10.65 -3.10
CA VAL A 92 2.30 10.17 -3.20
C VAL A 92 1.33 11.33 -3.26
N GLN A 93 1.41 12.27 -2.31
CA GLN A 93 0.49 13.39 -2.24
C GLN A 93 0.72 14.35 -3.40
N GLY A 94 1.97 14.62 -3.77
CA GLY A 94 2.30 15.41 -4.95
C GLY A 94 1.76 14.77 -6.23
N SER A 95 1.90 13.45 -6.39
CA SER A 95 1.34 12.74 -7.54
C SER A 95 -0.18 12.84 -7.58
N LYS A 96 -0.87 12.63 -6.45
CA LYS A 96 -2.33 12.75 -6.36
C LYS A 96 -2.85 14.16 -6.66
N GLN A 97 -2.13 15.19 -6.24
CA GLN A 97 -2.59 16.58 -6.39
C GLN A 97 -2.19 17.21 -7.73
N PHE A 98 -1.04 16.85 -8.28
CA PHE A 98 -0.46 17.55 -9.44
C PHE A 98 -0.38 16.69 -10.70
N VAL A 99 -0.26 15.36 -10.60
CA VAL A 99 -0.07 14.47 -11.76
C VAL A 99 -1.36 13.75 -12.12
N PHE A 100 -2.11 13.28 -11.11
CA PHE A 100 -3.35 12.53 -11.26
C PHE A 100 -4.49 13.14 -10.42
N PRO A 101 -4.80 14.43 -10.62
CA PRO A 101 -5.81 15.12 -9.83
C PRO A 101 -7.17 14.48 -9.99
N ASN A 102 -7.86 14.22 -8.88
CA ASN A 102 -9.22 13.66 -8.83
C ASN A 102 -9.36 12.29 -9.52
N GLU A 103 -8.28 11.52 -9.65
CA GLU A 103 -8.37 10.18 -10.22
C GLU A 103 -9.39 9.34 -9.42
N ALA A 104 -10.42 8.86 -10.12
CA ALA A 104 -11.54 8.15 -9.53
C ALA A 104 -11.10 6.79 -8.97
N ARG A 105 -11.70 6.39 -7.85
CA ARG A 105 -11.58 5.02 -7.34
C ARG A 105 -12.61 4.11 -8.01
N PRO A 106 -12.41 2.78 -8.03
CA PRO A 106 -13.37 1.84 -8.62
C PRO A 106 -14.80 2.02 -8.09
N ALA A 107 -14.95 2.29 -6.79
CA ALA A 107 -16.24 2.53 -6.15
C ALA A 107 -16.96 3.82 -6.62
N ALA A 108 -16.27 4.75 -7.27
CA ALA A 108 -16.89 5.94 -7.88
C ALA A 108 -17.30 5.70 -9.34
N THR A 109 -16.75 4.69 -10.00
CA THR A 109 -17.01 4.39 -11.41
C THR A 109 -18.01 3.25 -11.61
N ILE A 110 -18.14 2.35 -10.63
CA ILE A 110 -19.08 1.23 -10.66
C ILE A 110 -20.46 1.75 -10.23
N THR A 111 -21.43 1.71 -11.14
CA THR A 111 -22.79 2.24 -10.93
C THR A 111 -23.64 1.38 -10.02
N ASN A 112 -23.41 0.06 -10.01
CA ASN A 112 -24.10 -0.86 -9.13
C ASN A 112 -23.20 -1.29 -7.97
N LEU A 113 -23.32 -0.60 -6.84
CA LEU A 113 -22.52 -0.89 -5.64
C LEU A 113 -22.76 -2.29 -5.06
N THR A 114 -23.84 -2.99 -5.42
CA THR A 114 -24.05 -4.39 -4.99
C THR A 114 -23.04 -5.37 -5.62
N GLN A 115 -22.28 -4.93 -6.63
CA GLN A 115 -21.18 -5.71 -7.21
C GLN A 115 -19.90 -5.63 -6.38
N ILE A 116 -19.81 -4.65 -5.47
CA ILE A 116 -18.64 -4.45 -4.62
C ILE A 116 -18.94 -5.10 -3.28
N HIS A 117 -18.18 -6.12 -2.95
CA HIS A 117 -18.08 -6.61 -1.58
C HIS A 117 -17.58 -5.48 -0.66
N THR A 118 -18.32 -5.20 0.41
CA THR A 118 -18.01 -4.14 1.38
C THR A 118 -17.98 -4.73 2.78
N VAL A 119 -17.01 -4.29 3.59
CA VAL A 119 -16.87 -4.74 4.97
C VAL A 119 -17.40 -3.66 5.92
N GLU A 120 -18.22 -4.06 6.90
CA GLU A 120 -18.75 -3.14 7.91
C GLU A 120 -17.60 -2.43 8.66
N GLY A 121 -17.71 -1.12 8.82
CA GLY A 121 -16.67 -0.30 9.47
C GLY A 121 -15.46 0.02 8.59
N VAL A 122 -15.40 -0.45 7.34
CA VAL A 122 -14.37 -0.04 6.36
C VAL A 122 -14.92 1.07 5.47
N GLU A 123 -14.29 2.24 5.50
CA GLU A 123 -14.69 3.37 4.67
C GLU A 123 -14.30 3.15 3.20
N LEU A 124 -15.28 3.24 2.29
CA LEU A 124 -15.05 3.26 0.86
C LEU A 124 -14.77 4.69 0.39
N HIS A 125 -13.52 4.94 0.03
CA HIS A 125 -13.15 6.20 -0.60
C HIS A 125 -13.52 6.23 -2.09
N HIS A 126 -13.82 7.43 -2.60
CA HIS A 126 -14.25 7.63 -3.98
C HIS A 126 -13.24 8.35 -4.89
N SER A 127 -12.24 9.05 -4.34
CA SER A 127 -11.28 9.86 -5.11
C SER A 127 -9.83 9.64 -4.70
N ASN A 128 -8.91 10.26 -5.45
CA ASN A 128 -7.46 10.25 -5.21
C ASN A 128 -6.91 8.82 -5.14
N SER A 129 -7.27 8.01 -6.14
CA SER A 129 -6.96 6.58 -6.18
C SER A 129 -5.47 6.29 -6.43
N PHE A 130 -4.80 7.11 -7.24
CA PHE A 130 -3.46 6.83 -7.72
C PHE A 130 -2.41 7.89 -7.34
N PRO A 131 -1.23 7.50 -6.83
CA PRO A 131 -0.85 6.16 -6.38
C PRO A 131 -1.45 5.80 -5.00
N SER A 132 -1.43 4.50 -4.62
CA SER A 132 -1.94 4.05 -3.32
C SER A 132 -0.99 4.43 -2.18
N GLY A 133 -1.48 5.24 -1.23
CA GLY A 133 -0.70 5.63 -0.04
C GLY A 133 -0.43 4.46 0.91
N HIS A 134 -1.40 3.56 1.10
CA HIS A 134 -1.24 2.39 1.96
C HIS A 134 -0.14 1.47 1.41
N ASN A 135 -0.12 1.24 0.10
CA ASN A 135 0.92 0.43 -0.53
C ASN A 135 2.28 1.11 -0.41
N THR A 136 2.37 2.43 -0.65
CA THR A 136 3.63 3.16 -0.51
C THR A 136 4.19 3.05 0.91
N THR A 137 3.36 3.22 1.94
CA THR A 137 3.77 3.07 3.33
C THR A 137 4.25 1.65 3.61
N ALA A 138 3.47 0.61 3.25
CA ALA A 138 3.83 -0.78 3.50
C ALA A 138 5.20 -1.16 2.88
N PHE A 139 5.43 -0.80 1.62
CA PHE A 139 6.71 -1.05 0.96
C PHE A 139 7.86 -0.22 1.54
N SER A 140 7.60 1.02 1.94
CA SER A 140 8.60 1.87 2.57
C SER A 140 9.03 1.31 3.93
N VAL A 141 8.07 0.87 4.74
CA VAL A 141 8.31 0.20 6.03
C VAL A 141 9.12 -1.09 5.82
N TYR A 142 8.72 -1.93 4.87
CA TYR A 142 9.45 -3.16 4.53
C TYR A 142 10.92 -2.89 4.18
N LEU A 143 11.18 -1.87 3.35
CA LEU A 143 12.53 -1.51 2.95
C LEU A 143 13.36 -1.01 4.14
N ILE A 144 12.79 -0.17 5.01
CA ILE A 144 13.48 0.27 6.23
C ILE A 144 13.80 -0.91 7.14
N LEU A 145 12.85 -1.83 7.35
CA LEU A 145 13.05 -3.01 8.19
C LEU A 145 14.13 -3.93 7.64
N SER A 146 14.41 -3.90 6.34
CA SER A 146 15.53 -4.64 5.74
C SER A 146 16.92 -4.12 6.17
N TYR A 147 17.01 -2.95 6.81
CA TYR A 147 18.26 -2.40 7.40
C TYR A 147 18.43 -2.70 8.90
N VAL A 148 17.42 -3.26 9.55
CA VAL A 148 17.40 -3.52 11.01
C VAL A 148 18.20 -4.77 11.36
#